data_AF-A0A7R9C0Z2-F1
#
_entry.id   AF-A0A7R9C0Z2-F1
#
_cell.length_a   1.000
_cell.length_b   1.000
_cell.length_c   1.000
_cell.angle_alpha   90.00
_cell.angle_beta   90.00
_cell.angle_gamma   90.00
#
_symmetry.space_group_name_H-M   'P 1'
#
loop_
_entity.id
_entity.type
_entity.pdbx_description
1 polymer ?
#
loop_
_entity_poly.entity_id
_entity_poly.type
_entity_poly.pdbx_seq_one_letter_code
_entity_poly.pdbx_strand_id
1 'polypeptide(L)'
;MNASSARSVKPDKCAILQETVNQIHRIQQEDKARAAAAVAPDAVQQSDVSSTKPTILANEVLGPLLLEALDGFLFMVSSEGKVEFVSENIRQFLNYSQDDLVGKSIYNIIH
;
A
#
# COMPACT_ATOMS: atom_id res chain seq x y z
N MET A 1 8.31 -50.45 12.85
CA MET A 1 9.10 -49.30 12.37
C MET A 1 8.97 -49.24 10.86
N ASN A 2 8.18 -48.33 10.31
CA ASN A 2 8.19 -48.07 8.87
C ASN A 2 8.45 -46.58 8.69
N ALA A 3 9.68 -46.25 8.31
CA ALA A 3 10.05 -44.90 7.95
C ALA A 3 9.43 -44.61 6.58
N SER A 4 8.32 -43.88 6.59
CA SER A 4 7.74 -43.28 5.38
C SER A 4 8.75 -42.28 4.83
N SER A 5 9.66 -42.75 3.95
CA SER A 5 10.54 -41.87 3.18
C SER A 5 9.67 -40.98 2.31
N ALA A 6 9.41 -39.76 2.79
CA ALA A 6 8.97 -38.66 1.96
C ALA A 6 10.06 -38.46 0.89
N ARG A 7 9.84 -39.03 -0.31
CA ARG A 7 10.71 -38.80 -1.45
C ARG A 7 10.69 -37.30 -1.71
N SER A 8 11.81 -36.65 -1.43
CA SER A 8 12.13 -35.33 -1.99
C SER A 8 12.35 -35.53 -3.50
N VAL A 9 11.25 -35.74 -4.24
CA VAL A 9 11.25 -35.67 -5.70
C VAL A 9 11.32 -34.19 -6.00
N LYS A 10 12.42 -33.72 -6.58
CA LYS A 10 12.50 -32.34 -7.07
C LYS A 10 11.31 -32.14 -8.02
N PRO A 11 10.41 -31.18 -7.76
CA PRO A 11 9.23 -31.02 -8.59
C PRO A 11 9.64 -30.76 -10.05
N ASP A 12 8.86 -31.31 -10.99
CA ASP A 12 9.11 -31.14 -12.42
C ASP A 12 9.07 -29.65 -12.76
N LYS A 13 10.04 -29.15 -13.53
CA LYS A 13 10.10 -27.74 -13.95
C LYS A 13 8.80 -27.30 -14.62
N CYS A 14 8.20 -28.16 -15.44
CA CYS A 14 6.93 -27.87 -16.11
C CYS A 14 5.78 -27.75 -15.10
N ALA A 15 5.73 -28.64 -14.11
CA ALA A 15 4.72 -28.59 -13.06
C ALA A 15 4.87 -27.33 -12.19
N ILE A 16 6.10 -26.94 -11.84
CA ILE A 16 6.36 -25.69 -11.09
C ILE A 16 5.89 -24.47 -11.90
N LEU A 17 6.22 -24.41 -13.18
CA LEU A 17 5.84 -23.28 -14.04
C LEU A 17 4.32 -23.19 -14.21
N GLN A 18 3.66 -24.33 -14.47
CA GLN A 18 2.21 -24.39 -14.62
C GLN A 18 1.49 -23.92 -13.35
N GLU A 19 1.97 -24.39 -12.19
CA GLU A 19 1.40 -23.98 -10.90
C GLU A 19 1.66 -22.50 -10.62
N THR A 20 2.85 -21.98 -10.95
CA THR A 20 3.18 -20.55 -10.80
C THR A 20 2.26 -19.68 -11.67
N VAL A 21 2.01 -20.09 -12.92
CA VAL A 21 1.07 -19.39 -13.82
C VAL A 21 -0.36 -19.41 -13.25
N ASN A 22 -0.80 -20.53 -12.68
CA ASN A 22 -2.11 -20.63 -12.03
C ASN A 22 -2.21 -19.69 -10.82
N GLN A 23 -1.15 -19.61 -10.00
CA GLN A 23 -1.10 -18.71 -8.85
C GLN A 23 -1.17 -17.24 -9.26
N ILE A 24 -0.42 -16.84 -10.30
CA ILE A 24 -0.47 -15.46 -10.83
C ILE A 24 -1.88 -15.10 -11.28
N HIS A 25 -2.58 -15.99 -12.00
CA HIS A 25 -3.96 -15.74 -12.40
C HIS A 25 -4.91 -15.57 -11.20
N ARG A 26 -4.73 -16.37 -10.14
CA ARG A 26 -5.53 -16.26 -8.92
C ARG A 26 -5.33 -14.92 -8.23
N ILE A 27 -4.07 -14.50 -8.06
CA ILE A 27 -3.72 -13.21 -7.44
C ILE A 27 -4.32 -12.05 -8.23
N GLN A 28 -4.19 -12.05 -9.56
CA GLN A 28 -4.76 -10.98 -10.41
C GLN A 28 -6.29 -10.92 -10.36
N GLN A 29 -6.96 -12.07 -10.19
CA GLN A 29 -8.42 -12.10 -10.06
C GLN A 29 -8.89 -11.54 -8.71
N GLU A 30 -8.15 -11.86 -7.63
CA GLU A 30 -8.36 -11.27 -6.30
C GLU A 30 -8.14 -9.75 -6.32
N ASP A 31 -7.05 -9.28 -6.95
CA ASP A 31 -6.74 -7.85 -7.09
C ASP A 31 -7.81 -7.08 -7.86
N LYS A 32 -8.34 -7.66 -8.95
CA LYS A 32 -9.44 -7.07 -9.73
C LYS A 32 -10.73 -6.99 -8.91
N ALA A 33 -11.05 -8.02 -8.12
CA ALA A 33 -12.23 -8.02 -7.26
C ALA A 33 -12.10 -6.98 -6.14
N ARG A 34 -10.90 -6.86 -5.54
CA ARG A 34 -10.62 -5.90 -4.46
C ARG A 34 -10.62 -4.45 -4.96
N ALA A 35 -10.06 -4.20 -6.15
CA ALA A 35 -10.11 -2.88 -6.80
C ALA A 35 -11.54 -2.43 -7.13
N ALA A 36 -12.42 -3.35 -7.54
CA ALA A 36 -13.83 -3.03 -7.79
C ALA A 36 -14.63 -2.67 -6.52
N ALA A 37 -14.23 -3.17 -5.35
CA ALA A 37 -14.87 -2.86 -4.07
C ALA A 37 -14.41 -1.52 -3.46
N ALA A 38 -13.24 -1.00 -3.86
CA ALA A 38 -12.68 0.25 -3.35
C ALA A 38 -13.16 1.51 -4.13
N VAL A 39 -13.89 1.34 -5.23
CA VAL A 39 -14.44 2.44 -6.02
C VAL A 39 -15.85 2.77 -5.53
N ALA A 40 -15.96 3.73 -4.62
CA ALA A 40 -17.21 4.47 -4.45
C ALA A 40 -17.47 5.32 -5.71
N PRO A 41 -18.73 5.48 -6.16
CA PRO A 41 -19.03 6.18 -7.39
C PRO A 41 -19.08 7.68 -7.10
N ASP A 42 -18.00 8.40 -7.35
CA ASP A 42 -18.13 9.83 -7.64
C ASP A 42 -17.29 10.19 -8.86
N ALA A 43 -18.01 10.62 -9.89
CA ALA A 43 -17.57 10.67 -11.26
C ALA A 43 -17.06 12.06 -11.61
N VAL A 44 -15.81 12.39 -11.29
CA VAL A 44 -15.13 13.53 -11.90
C VAL A 44 -13.63 13.30 -12.02
N GLN A 45 -13.19 12.64 -13.10
CA GLN A 45 -12.03 13.04 -13.90
C GLN A 45 -11.84 12.09 -15.09
N GLN A 46 -12.36 12.51 -16.23
CA GLN A 46 -11.81 12.15 -17.53
C GLN A 46 -10.40 12.73 -17.63
N SER A 47 -9.39 11.91 -17.37
CA SER A 47 -8.07 12.08 -17.97
C SER A 47 -7.46 10.70 -18.09
N ASP A 48 -6.87 10.41 -19.25
CA ASP A 48 -6.40 9.09 -19.68
C ASP A 48 -5.21 8.57 -18.86
N VAL A 49 -5.42 8.33 -17.57
CA VAL A 49 -4.55 7.52 -16.73
C VAL A 49 -5.43 6.45 -16.11
N SER A 50 -5.40 5.27 -16.72
CA SER A 50 -5.91 4.07 -16.07
C SER A 50 -5.16 3.91 -14.74
N SER A 51 -5.76 4.35 -13.63
CA SER A 51 -5.20 4.25 -12.27
C SER A 51 -5.07 2.79 -11.80
N THR A 52 -5.53 1.83 -12.62
CA THR A 52 -5.21 0.42 -12.49
C THR A 52 -3.98 0.08 -13.34
N LYS A 53 -2.83 0.72 -13.05
CA LYS A 53 -1.60 -0.07 -13.20
C LYS A 53 -1.68 -1.14 -12.12
N PRO A 54 -1.61 -2.45 -12.45
CA PRO A 54 -1.43 -3.47 -11.43
C PRO A 54 -0.08 -3.19 -10.77
N THR A 55 -0.11 -2.42 -9.69
CA THR A 55 1.07 -2.15 -8.88
C THR A 55 1.39 -3.46 -8.18
N ILE A 56 2.66 -3.91 -8.28
CA ILE A 56 3.15 -5.12 -7.60
C ILE A 56 2.84 -5.09 -6.09
N LEU A 57 2.69 -3.87 -5.55
CA LEU A 57 2.33 -3.60 -4.17
C LEU A 57 0.95 -2.94 -4.12
N ALA A 58 0.07 -3.45 -3.26
CA ALA A 58 -1.19 -2.78 -2.96
C ALA A 58 -0.92 -1.39 -2.35
N ASN A 59 -1.78 -0.41 -2.66
CA ASN A 59 -1.64 0.97 -2.16
C ASN A 59 -1.58 1.04 -0.63
N GLU A 60 -2.26 0.11 0.07
CA GLU A 60 -2.24 -0.01 1.53
C GLU A 60 -0.86 -0.33 2.10
N VAL A 61 -0.02 -1.04 1.34
CA VAL A 61 1.34 -1.45 1.77
C VAL A 61 2.38 -0.42 1.33
N LEU A 62 2.11 0.28 0.22
CA LEU A 62 3.04 1.27 -0.33
C LEU A 62 3.28 2.44 0.63
N GLY A 63 2.24 2.93 1.30
CA GLY A 63 2.35 4.04 2.26
C GLY A 63 3.33 3.74 3.39
N PRO A 64 3.13 2.68 4.19
CA PRO A 64 4.06 2.29 5.24
C PRO A 64 5.49 2.03 4.75
N LEU A 65 5.65 1.30 3.63
CA LEU A 65 6.97 1.02 3.07
C LEU A 65 7.71 2.29 2.66
N LEU A 66 7.01 3.27 2.08
CA LEU A 66 7.61 4.54 1.69
C LEU A 66 8.11 5.30 2.93
N LEU A 67 7.30 5.37 3.98
CA LEU A 67 7.67 6.06 5.22
C LEU A 67 8.84 5.39 5.93
N GLU A 68 8.88 4.05 5.92
CA GLU A 68 10.02 3.27 6.44
C GLU A 68 11.30 3.54 5.66
N ALA A 69 11.23 3.53 4.33
CA ALA A 69 12.38 3.79 3.47
C ALA A 69 12.90 5.23 3.57
N LEU A 70 12.01 6.20 3.83
CA LEU A 70 12.36 7.60 4.01
C LEU A 70 12.87 7.92 5.42
N ASP A 71 12.70 7.01 6.39
CA ASP A 71 12.86 7.28 7.83
C ASP A 71 12.21 8.61 8.22
N GLY A 72 10.93 8.75 7.85
CA GLY A 72 10.24 10.03 7.92
C GLY A 72 8.73 9.93 7.98
N PHE A 73 8.09 11.09 7.93
CA PHE A 73 6.64 11.26 7.94
C PHE A 73 6.22 12.15 6.76
N LEU A 74 4.92 12.14 6.45
CA LEU A 74 4.33 13.00 5.44
C LEU A 74 3.42 14.05 6.08
N PHE A 75 3.42 15.25 5.49
CA PHE A 75 2.44 16.30 5.75
C PHE A 75 1.80 16.76 4.44
N MET A 76 0.53 17.14 4.54
CA MET A 76 -0.16 17.92 3.52
C MET A 76 -0.67 19.20 4.16
N VAL A 77 -0.36 20.33 3.54
CA VAL A 77 -0.70 21.66 4.05
C VAL A 77 -1.43 22.42 2.94
N SER A 78 -2.50 23.12 3.30
CA SER A 78 -3.24 24.01 2.39
C SER A 78 -2.40 25.24 2.02
N SER A 79 -2.85 26.00 1.01
CA SER A 79 -2.23 27.28 0.62
C SER A 79 -2.17 28.30 1.76
N GLU A 80 -3.08 28.20 2.73
CA GLU A 80 -3.18 29.07 3.90
C GLU A 80 -2.28 28.61 5.06
N GLY A 81 -1.53 27.51 4.88
CA GLY A 81 -0.66 26.96 5.91
C GLY A 81 -1.38 26.07 6.93
N LYS A 82 -2.60 25.59 6.63
CA LYS A 82 -3.33 24.69 7.53
C LYS A 82 -2.98 23.23 7.21
N VAL A 83 -2.67 22.43 8.22
CA VAL A 83 -2.39 21.00 8.04
C VAL A 83 -3.70 20.26 7.76
N GLU A 84 -3.79 19.63 6.61
CA GLU A 84 -4.97 18.85 6.17
C GLU A 84 -4.75 17.34 6.35
N PHE A 85 -3.49 16.89 6.31
CA PHE A 85 -3.14 15.49 6.55
C PHE A 85 -1.75 15.36 7.17
N VAL A 86 -1.60 14.34 8.01
CA VAL A 86 -0.31 13.87 8.55
C VAL A 86 -0.31 12.36 8.66
N SER A 87 0.83 11.72 8.37
CA SER A 87 0.97 10.27 8.56
C SER A 87 0.90 9.85 10.03
N GLU A 88 0.40 8.65 10.30
CA GLU A 88 0.18 8.13 11.66
C GLU A 88 1.46 8.03 12.50
N ASN A 89 2.61 7.87 11.85
CA ASN A 89 3.92 7.75 12.50
C ASN A 89 4.51 9.08 12.99
N ILE A 90 3.83 10.22 12.80
CA ILE A 90 4.36 11.55 13.16
C ILE A 90 4.81 11.66 14.62
N ARG A 91 4.14 10.95 15.52
CA ARG A 91 4.44 10.96 16.96
C ARG A 91 5.86 10.49 17.27
N GLN A 92 6.45 9.70 16.38
CA GLN A 92 7.82 9.19 16.52
C GLN A 92 8.87 10.27 16.25
N PHE A 93 8.52 11.35 15.55
CA PHE A 93 9.45 12.37 15.10
C PHE A 93 9.26 13.72 15.80
N LEU A 94 8.01 14.15 15.98
CA LEU A 94 7.69 15.47 16.56
C LEU A 94 6.96 15.38 17.90
N ASN A 95 6.67 14.17 18.39
CA ASN A 95 5.92 13.92 19.63
C ASN A 95 4.47 14.46 19.65
N TYR A 96 3.94 14.89 18.52
CA TYR A 96 2.53 15.24 18.33
C TYR A 96 1.70 14.07 17.81
N SER A 97 0.40 14.06 18.10
CA SER A 97 -0.58 13.18 17.46
C SER A 97 -1.17 13.81 16.20
N GLN A 98 -1.90 13.03 15.39
CA GLN A 98 -2.64 13.59 14.25
C GLN A 98 -3.66 14.65 14.70
N ASP A 99 -4.36 14.40 15.81
CA ASP A 99 -5.35 15.33 16.36
C ASP A 99 -4.74 16.66 16.83
N ASP A 100 -3.47 16.64 17.25
CA ASP A 100 -2.77 17.86 17.67
C ASP A 100 -2.41 18.76 16.47
N LEU A 101 -2.27 18.18 15.28
CA LEU A 101 -1.74 18.87 14.10
C LEU A 101 -2.81 19.15 13.05
N VAL A 102 -3.69 18.19 12.77
CA VAL A 102 -4.73 18.32 11.75
C VAL A 102 -5.64 19.49 12.10
N GLY A 103 -5.83 20.37 11.13
CA GLY A 103 -6.61 21.58 11.28
C GLY A 103 -5.87 22.76 11.92
N LYS A 104 -4.63 22.58 12.38
CA LYS A 104 -3.80 23.66 12.93
C LYS A 104 -2.92 24.27 11.85
N SER A 105 -2.40 25.46 12.14
CA SER A 105 -1.40 26.08 11.29
C SER A 105 -0.06 25.37 11.42
N ILE A 106 0.58 25.06 10.30
CA ILE A 106 1.93 24.49 10.27
C ILE A 106 2.94 25.42 10.94
N TYR A 107 2.73 26.74 10.89
CA TYR A 107 3.60 27.74 11.52
C TYR A 107 3.66 27.66 13.05
N ASN A 108 2.79 26.84 13.68
CA ASN A 108 2.88 26.57 15.11
C ASN A 108 3.98 25.55 15.47
N ILE A 109 4.47 24.80 14.49
CA ILE A 109 5.45 23.71 14.69
C ILE A 109 6.76 23.91 13.92
N ILE A 110 6.77 24.74 12.88
CA ILE A 110 7.98 25.14 12.15
C ILE A 110 8.42 26.56 12.56
N HIS A 111 9.72 26.75 12.77
CA HIS A 111 10.34 28.04 13.12
C HIS A 111 10.93 28.71 11.88
#